data_AF-A0A1N7CGQ5-F1
#
_entry.id   AF-A0A1N7CGQ5-F1
#
_cell.length_a   1.000
_cell.length_b   1.000
_cell.length_c   1.000
_cell.angle_alpha   90.00
_cell.angle_beta   90.00
_cell.angle_gamma   90.00
#
_symmetry.space_group_name_H-M   'P 1'
#
loop_
_entity.id
_entity.type
_entity.pdbx_description
1 polymer ?
#
loop_
_entity_poly.entity_id
_entity_poly.type
_entity_poly.pdbx_seq_one_letter_code
_entity_poly.pdbx_strand_id
1 'polypeptide(L)'
;MHKRLMDTHDHPICVHSCGRIVYANAAAARWMGAASVAEMVGKPLVRYIHPDSVPAMVERLRLLRDIGDVSDPVATLVVPRDRDPVQAETVAVRTEWQERPAYRLEFRVGERAPCDDEPATPAASAVRPDAAVRRAVPAVG
;
A
#
# COMPACT_ATOMS: atom_id res chain seq x y z
N MET A 1 -24.03 -15.96 8.92
CA MET A 1 -23.22 -15.54 10.08
C MET A 1 -21.81 -16.14 9.95
N HIS A 2 -20.89 -15.45 9.26
CA HIS A 2 -19.46 -15.79 9.27
C HIS A 2 -18.66 -14.50 9.46
N LYS A 3 -18.63 -14.03 10.72
CA LYS A 3 -17.97 -12.81 11.18
C LYS A 3 -16.69 -13.18 11.94
N ARG A 4 -15.80 -14.01 11.35
CA ARG A 4 -14.73 -14.67 12.13
C ARG A 4 -13.39 -15.00 11.45
N LEU A 5 -12.97 -14.30 10.38
CA LEU A 5 -11.61 -14.55 9.85
C LEU A 5 -10.96 -13.38 9.10
N MET A 6 -11.15 -12.14 9.55
CA MET A 6 -10.41 -10.99 8.98
C MET A 6 -9.54 -10.25 10.00
N ASP A 7 -9.44 -10.75 11.24
CA ASP A 7 -8.67 -10.14 12.33
C ASP A 7 -7.23 -10.67 12.46
N THR A 8 -6.68 -11.35 11.44
CA THR A 8 -5.35 -12.01 11.55
C THR A 8 -4.46 -11.89 10.31
N HIS A 9 -4.70 -10.89 9.45
CA HIS A 9 -3.64 -10.43 8.56
C HIS A 9 -2.98 -9.22 9.22
N ASP A 10 -1.88 -9.44 9.93
CA ASP A 10 -0.98 -8.41 10.49
C ASP A 10 -0.27 -7.57 9.41
N HIS A 11 -0.71 -7.67 8.16
CA HIS A 11 -0.14 -6.91 7.06
C HIS A 11 -0.92 -5.60 6.88
N PRO A 12 -0.23 -4.44 6.89
CA PRO A 12 -0.82 -3.18 6.49
C PRO A 12 -1.37 -3.27 5.08
N ILE A 13 -2.66 -2.96 4.91
CA ILE A 13 -3.31 -2.90 3.60
C ILE A 13 -3.98 -1.55 3.45
N CYS A 14 -3.75 -0.89 2.31
CA CYS A 14 -4.51 0.28 1.90
C CYS A 14 -4.94 0.19 0.44
N VAL A 15 -6.01 0.90 0.08
CA VAL A 15 -6.43 1.09 -1.30
C VAL A 15 -6.41 2.58 -1.57
N HIS A 16 -5.82 2.97 -2.69
CA HIS A 16 -5.86 4.36 -3.14
C HIS A 16 -6.47 4.49 -4.54
N SER A 17 -7.20 5.58 -4.74
CA SER A 17 -7.77 6.00 -6.03
C SER A 17 -7.38 7.45 -6.26
N CYS A 18 -6.92 7.78 -7.46
CA CYS A 18 -6.43 9.14 -7.81
C CYS A 18 -5.44 9.70 -6.77
N GLY A 19 -4.55 8.85 -6.24
CA GLY A 19 -3.54 9.21 -5.23
C GLY A 19 -4.07 9.41 -3.81
N ARG A 20 -5.38 9.28 -3.55
CA ARG A 20 -5.99 9.40 -2.23
C ARG A 20 -6.39 8.04 -1.67
N ILE A 21 -6.19 7.85 -0.38
CA ILE A 21 -6.58 6.63 0.33
C ILE A 21 -8.10 6.57 0.37
N VAL A 22 -8.70 5.51 -0.20
CA VAL A 22 -10.14 5.27 -0.16
C VAL A 22 -10.51 4.19 0.86
N TYR A 23 -9.53 3.37 1.25
CA TYR A 23 -9.69 2.35 2.27
C TYR A 23 -8.34 2.04 2.94
N ALA A 24 -8.36 1.70 4.22
CA ALA A 24 -7.22 1.15 4.94
C ALA A 24 -7.73 0.19 6.03
N ASN A 25 -6.95 -0.83 6.37
CA ASN A 25 -7.26 -1.70 7.51
C ASN A 25 -6.67 -1.15 8.82
N ALA A 26 -7.06 -1.73 9.95
CA ALA A 26 -6.55 -1.33 11.26
C ALA A 26 -5.03 -1.55 11.40
N ALA A 27 -4.47 -2.57 10.74
CA ALA A 27 -3.03 -2.80 10.70
C ALA A 27 -2.29 -1.64 10.03
N ALA A 28 -2.82 -1.11 8.91
CA ALA A 28 -2.27 0.05 8.24
C ALA A 28 -2.34 1.32 9.11
N ALA A 29 -3.46 1.57 9.80
CA ALA A 29 -3.55 2.71 10.70
C ALA A 29 -2.51 2.64 11.82
N ARG A 30 -2.39 1.48 12.47
CA ARG A 30 -1.41 1.24 13.55
C ARG A 30 0.03 1.41 13.06
N TRP A 31 0.34 0.84 11.89
CA TRP A 31 1.70 0.87 11.34
C TRP A 31 2.10 2.25 10.83
N MET A 32 1.18 2.96 10.17
CA MET A 32 1.38 4.33 9.68
C MET A 32 1.32 5.41 10.78
N GLY A 33 1.06 5.02 12.03
CA GLY A 33 0.95 5.94 13.16
C GLY A 33 -0.29 6.86 13.12
N ALA A 34 -1.33 6.47 12.38
CA ALA A 34 -2.60 7.19 12.36
C ALA A 34 -3.43 6.87 13.61
N ALA A 35 -4.15 7.87 14.15
CA ALA A 35 -5.00 7.66 15.31
C ALA A 35 -6.20 6.76 15.00
N SER A 36 -6.63 6.72 13.73
CA SER A 36 -7.67 5.83 13.24
C SER A 36 -7.60 5.65 11.72
N VAL A 37 -8.28 4.63 11.20
CA VAL A 37 -8.47 4.44 9.75
C VAL A 37 -9.15 5.65 9.11
N ALA A 38 -10.14 6.24 9.80
CA ALA A 38 -10.86 7.43 9.32
C ALA A 38 -9.92 8.62 9.14
N GLU A 39 -8.83 8.69 9.92
CA GLU A 39 -7.82 9.71 9.76
C GLU A 39 -6.99 9.53 8.48
N MET A 40 -6.88 8.31 7.94
CA MET A 40 -6.13 8.04 6.71
C MET A 40 -7.00 8.24 5.46
N VAL A 41 -8.26 7.82 5.51
CA VAL A 41 -9.17 7.89 4.36
C VAL A 41 -9.35 9.35 3.92
N GLY A 42 -9.30 9.58 2.60
CA GLY A 42 -9.36 10.89 1.96
C GLY A 42 -8.01 11.61 1.87
N LYS A 43 -6.98 11.19 2.63
CA LYS A 43 -5.65 11.80 2.58
C LYS A 43 -4.83 11.28 1.38
N PRO A 44 -3.88 12.08 0.87
CA PRO A 44 -2.92 11.61 -0.12
C PRO A 44 -2.07 10.47 0.44
N LEU A 45 -1.91 9.38 -0.32
CA LEU A 45 -1.05 8.26 0.08
C LEU A 45 0.40 8.71 0.33
N VAL A 46 0.91 9.59 -0.53
CA VAL A 46 2.29 10.13 -0.47
C VAL A 46 2.61 10.84 0.84
N ARG A 47 1.61 11.19 1.66
CA ARG A 47 1.84 11.72 3.01
C ARG A 47 2.56 10.73 3.92
N TYR A 48 2.42 9.44 3.63
CA TYR A 48 2.97 8.34 4.44
C TYR A 48 4.17 7.66 3.78
N ILE A 49 4.58 8.11 2.59
CA ILE A 49 5.68 7.53 1.81
C ILE A 49 6.80 8.55 1.76
N HIS A 50 8.05 8.12 1.94
CA HIS A 50 9.20 9.00 1.82
C HIS A 50 9.26 9.60 0.40
N PRO A 51 9.58 10.89 0.24
CA PRO A 51 9.63 11.54 -1.08
C PRO A 51 10.48 10.78 -2.09
N ASP A 52 11.61 10.19 -1.68
CA ASP A 52 12.50 9.44 -2.57
C ASP A 52 11.89 8.11 -3.08
N SER A 53 10.93 7.56 -2.33
CA SER A 53 10.20 6.35 -2.75
C SER A 53 9.02 6.66 -3.68
N VAL A 54 8.58 7.92 -3.77
CA VAL A 54 7.41 8.32 -4.59
C VAL A 54 7.64 8.09 -6.09
N PRO A 55 8.77 8.48 -6.71
CA PRO A 55 9.00 8.25 -8.14
C PRO A 55 8.92 6.78 -8.53
N ALA A 56 9.59 5.90 -7.77
CA ALA A 56 9.58 4.46 -8.02
C ALA A 56 8.17 3.86 -7.87
N MET A 57 7.43 4.30 -6.85
CA MET A 57 6.03 3.91 -6.68
C MET A 57 5.17 4.33 -7.87
N VAL A 58 5.27 5.58 -8.33
CA VAL A 58 4.46 6.11 -9.45
C VAL A 58 4.76 5.36 -10.74
N GLU A 59 6.03 5.14 -11.08
CA GLU A 59 6.43 4.39 -12.27
C GLU A 59 5.83 2.98 -12.25
N ARG A 60 5.89 2.30 -11.10
CA ARG A 60 5.32 0.96 -10.95
C ARG A 60 3.81 0.94 -11.17
N LEU A 61 3.08 1.91 -10.62
CA LEU A 61 1.63 1.98 -10.80
C LEU A 61 1.22 2.24 -12.26
N ARG A 62 2.08 2.92 -13.04
CA ARG A 62 1.88 3.14 -14.48
C ARG A 62 2.04 1.86 -15.30
N LEU A 63 2.82 0.89 -14.82
CA LEU A 63 3.02 -0.38 -15.50
C LEU A 63 1.82 -1.33 -15.37
N LEU A 64 0.95 -1.12 -14.38
CA LEU A 64 -0.25 -1.94 -14.15
C LEU A 64 -1.42 -1.41 -15.00
N ARG A 65 -1.74 -2.11 -16.08
CA ARG A 65 -2.71 -1.69 -17.10
C ARG A 65 -4.09 -2.25 -16.82
N ASP A 66 -4.16 -3.54 -16.54
CA ASP A 66 -5.40 -4.31 -16.45
C ASP A 66 -5.81 -4.56 -14.99
N ILE A 67 -7.11 -4.69 -14.74
CA ILE A 67 -7.61 -5.06 -13.42
C ILE A 67 -7.09 -6.46 -13.07
N GLY A 68 -6.41 -6.58 -11.93
CA GLY A 68 -5.72 -7.80 -11.52
C GLY A 68 -4.22 -7.77 -11.78
N ASP A 69 -3.66 -6.79 -12.50
CA ASP A 69 -2.21 -6.68 -12.66
C ASP A 69 -1.52 -6.49 -11.31
N VAL A 70 -0.44 -7.24 -11.09
CA VAL A 70 0.35 -7.20 -9.86
C VAL A 70 1.78 -6.80 -10.18
N SER A 71 2.31 -5.87 -9.38
CA SER A 71 3.71 -5.52 -9.44
C SER A 71 4.57 -6.51 -8.64
N ASP A 72 5.84 -6.66 -8.99
CA ASP A 72 6.79 -7.24 -8.04
C ASP A 72 6.87 -6.43 -6.71
N PRO A 73 7.28 -7.07 -5.59
CA PRO A 73 7.58 -6.37 -4.34
C PRO A 73 8.69 -5.35 -4.55
N VAL A 74 8.50 -4.14 -4.02
CA VAL A 74 9.50 -3.07 -4.09
C VAL A 74 9.79 -2.50 -2.71
N ALA A 75 11.07 -2.25 -2.42
CA ALA A 75 11.46 -1.50 -1.23
C ALA A 75 10.80 -0.11 -1.26
N THR A 76 10.11 0.22 -0.18
CA THR A 76 9.37 1.46 0.01
C THR A 76 9.70 1.96 1.39
N LEU A 77 10.25 3.16 1.46
CA LEU A 77 10.47 3.82 2.73
C LEU A 77 9.16 4.51 3.14
N VAL A 78 8.59 4.05 4.24
CA VAL A 78 7.34 4.57 4.80
C VAL A 78 7.69 5.50 5.94
N VAL A 79 7.01 6.65 6.02
CA VAL A 79 7.21 7.64 7.07
C VAL A 79 5.94 7.68 7.92
N PRO A 80 5.88 6.91 9.02
CA PRO A 80 4.76 6.99 9.93
C PRO A 80 4.71 8.38 10.58
N ARG A 81 3.52 8.77 11.03
CA ARG A 81 3.35 10.04 11.74
C ARG A 81 4.22 10.07 13.00
N ASP A 82 5.08 11.09 13.10
CA ASP A 82 5.96 11.36 14.26
C ASP A 82 6.91 10.21 14.62
N ARG A 83 7.37 9.41 13.63
CA ARG A 83 8.32 8.32 13.83
C ARG A 83 9.39 8.29 12.74
N ASP A 84 10.49 7.62 13.05
CA ASP A 84 11.53 7.31 12.06
C ASP A 84 10.96 6.53 10.86
N PRO A 85 11.52 6.76 9.67
CA PRO A 85 11.18 6.00 8.49
C PRO A 85 11.37 4.49 8.70
N VAL A 86 10.45 3.69 8.18
CA VAL A 86 10.50 2.22 8.24
C VAL A 86 10.58 1.67 6.83
N GLN A 87 11.55 0.79 6.59
CA GLN A 87 11.65 0.08 5.33
C GLN A 87 10.59 -1.01 5.25
N ALA A 88 9.86 -1.03 4.15
CA ALA A 88 8.88 -2.05 3.85
C ALA A 88 9.01 -2.52 2.41
N GLU A 89 8.55 -3.73 2.13
CA GLU A 89 8.27 -4.16 0.77
C GLU A 89 6.80 -3.87 0.47
N THR A 90 6.53 -3.25 -0.68
CA THR A 90 5.16 -2.96 -1.10
C THR A 90 4.83 -3.72 -2.37
N VAL A 91 3.72 -4.45 -2.37
CA VAL A 91 3.11 -5.01 -3.59
C VAL A 91 1.87 -4.19 -3.94
N ALA A 92 1.71 -3.84 -5.21
CA ALA A 92 0.54 -3.16 -5.73
C ALA A 92 -0.25 -4.07 -6.65
N VAL A 93 -1.56 -4.07 -6.47
CA VAL A 93 -2.52 -4.75 -7.32
C VAL A 93 -3.44 -3.71 -7.93
N ARG A 94 -3.54 -3.67 -9.25
CA ARG A 94 -4.55 -2.85 -9.94
C ARG A 94 -5.92 -3.43 -9.69
N THR A 95 -6.82 -2.61 -9.18
CA THR A 95 -8.16 -3.04 -8.75
C THR A 95 -9.21 -1.99 -9.10
N GLU A 96 -10.45 -2.26 -8.74
CA GLU A 96 -11.56 -1.34 -8.88
C GLU A 96 -12.12 -1.00 -7.50
N TRP A 97 -12.42 0.27 -7.30
CA TRP A 97 -13.09 0.76 -6.10
C TRP A 97 -14.24 1.67 -6.51
N GLN A 98 -15.47 1.27 -6.19
CA GLN A 98 -16.68 2.00 -6.60
C GLN A 98 -16.67 2.33 -8.11
N GLU A 99 -16.40 1.31 -8.95
CA GLU A 99 -16.36 1.44 -10.42
C GLU A 99 -15.27 2.40 -10.95
N ARG A 100 -14.27 2.72 -10.11
CA ARG A 100 -13.13 3.57 -10.47
C ARG A 100 -11.82 2.80 -10.37
N PRO A 101 -10.85 3.07 -11.26
CA PRO A 101 -9.50 2.52 -11.15
C PRO A 101 -8.86 2.85 -9.80
N ALA A 102 -8.44 1.82 -9.10
CA ALA A 102 -7.77 1.94 -7.82
C ALA A 102 -6.59 0.97 -7.73
N TYR A 103 -5.80 1.11 -6.69
CA TYR A 103 -4.65 0.26 -6.44
C TYR A 103 -4.67 -0.19 -4.99
N ARG A 104 -4.67 -1.51 -4.79
CA ARG A 104 -4.50 -2.11 -3.47
C ARG A 104 -3.02 -2.27 -3.21
N LEU A 105 -2.56 -1.73 -2.08
CA LEU A 105 -1.19 -1.85 -1.61
C LEU A 105 -1.17 -2.78 -0.40
N GLU A 106 -0.26 -3.73 -0.45
CA GLU A 106 0.03 -4.66 0.62
C GLU A 106 1.47 -4.42 1.05
N PHE A 107 1.68 -4.08 2.32
CA PHE A 107 3.00 -3.83 2.87
C PHE A 107 3.46 -5.03 3.67
N ARG A 108 4.69 -5.47 3.43
CA ARG A 108 5.43 -6.35 4.32
C ARG A 108 6.47 -5.50 5.05
N VAL A 109 6.30 -5.39 6.36
CA VAL A 109 7.20 -4.62 7.21
C VAL A 109 8.55 -5.32 7.26
N GLY A 110 9.61 -4.61 6.87
CA GLY A 110 10.99 -5.06 7.05
C GLY A 110 11.55 -4.65 8.41
N GLU A 111 12.83 -4.92 8.63
CA GLU A 111 13.53 -4.40 9.81
C GLU A 111 13.59 -2.86 9.77
N ARG A 112 13.70 -2.21 10.93
CA ARG A 112 13.85 -0.76 10.98
C ARG A 112 15.11 -0.38 10.21
N ALA A 113 14.96 0.49 9.22
CA ALA A 113 16.13 1.03 8.55
C ALA A 113 16.98 1.74 9.61
N PRO A 114 18.29 1.45 9.71
CA PRO A 114 19.17 2.36 10.42
C PRO A 114 19.06 3.74 9.74
N CYS A 115 19.29 4.80 10.52
CA CYS A 115 19.34 6.17 10.02
C CYS A 115 20.61 6.38 9.20
N ASP A 116 20.81 5.56 8.16
CA ASP A 116 21.88 5.69 7.19
C ASP A 116 21.26 6.27 5.92
N ASP A 117 21.75 7.45 5.55
CA ASP A 117 21.42 8.25 4.35
C ASP A 117 21.86 7.54 3.04
N GLU A 118 21.59 6.25 2.88
CA GLU A 118 21.79 5.55 1.60
C GLU A 118 20.51 5.57 0.76
N PRO A 119 20.56 6.04 -0.49
CA PRO A 119 19.41 6.04 -1.38
C PRO A 119 19.00 4.60 -1.67
N ALA A 120 17.79 4.23 -1.26
CA ALA A 120 17.18 2.95 -1.61
C ALA A 120 17.20 2.80 -3.14
N THR A 121 18.07 1.92 -3.64
CA THR A 121 18.17 1.66 -5.07
C THR A 121 16.87 1.01 -5.53
N PRO A 122 16.12 1.59 -6.48
CA PRO A 122 14.91 0.98 -6.97
C PRO A 122 15.27 -0.28 -7.75
N ALA A 123 14.95 -1.45 -7.19
CA ALA A 123 15.00 -2.71 -7.93
C ALA A 123 14.01 -2.60 -9.10
N ALA A 124 14.52 -2.73 -10.32
CA ALA A 124 13.72 -2.71 -11.54
C ALA A 124 12.69 -3.86 -11.50
N SER A 125 11.41 -3.53 -11.63
CA SER A 125 10.27 -4.43 -11.43
C SER A 125 9.76 -5.01 -12.75
N ALA A 126 9.49 -6.33 -12.77
CA ALA A 126 8.62 -6.95 -13.75
C ALA A 126 7.17 -6.90 -13.24
N VAL A 127 6.21 -6.73 -14.17
CA VAL A 127 4.79 -6.92 -13.87
C VAL A 127 4.48 -8.39 -14.10
N ARG A 128 3.85 -9.04 -13.12
CA ARG A 128 3.36 -10.40 -13.28
C ARG A 128 1.84 -10.33 -13.47
N PRO A 129 1.28 -10.94 -14.54
CA PRO A 129 -0.15 -11.12 -14.62
C PRO A 129 -0.59 -12.08 -13.50
N ASP A 130 -1.42 -11.62 -12.56
CA ASP A 130 -1.86 -12.45 -11.44
C ASP A 130 -3.01 -13.38 -11.84
N ALA A 131 -2.81 -14.66 -11.55
CA ALA A 131 -3.85 -15.66 -11.56
C ALA A 131 -4.66 -15.56 -10.26
N ALA A 132 -5.75 -14.80 -10.33
CA ALA A 132 -6.91 -14.90 -9.45
C ALA A 132 -6.71 -14.62 -7.95
N VAL A 133 -6.52 -13.34 -7.57
CA VAL A 133 -7.01 -12.82 -6.27
C VAL A 133 -8.25 -11.95 -6.44
N ARG A 134 -9.39 -12.61 -6.75
CA ARG A 134 -10.73 -12.02 -6.56
C ARG A 134 -11.07 -12.00 -5.07
N ARG A 135 -10.66 -10.96 -4.36
CA ARG A 135 -11.30 -10.58 -3.09
C ARG A 135 -11.75 -9.13 -3.18
N ALA A 136 -13.04 -8.98 -3.49
CA ALA A 136 -13.79 -7.76 -3.32
C ALA A 136 -13.63 -7.28 -1.87
N VAL A 137 -13.10 -6.08 -1.68
CA VAL A 137 -13.27 -5.36 -0.43
C VAL A 137 -14.76 -5.02 -0.38
N PRO A 138 -15.53 -5.48 0.64
CA PRO A 138 -16.95 -5.18 0.69
C PRO A 138 -17.13 -3.67 0.78
N ALA A 139 -17.98 -3.13 -0.11
CA ALA A 139 -18.45 -1.76 -0.02
C ALA A 139 -19.11 -1.58 1.36
N VAL A 140 -18.56 -0.67 2.16
CA VAL A 140 -19.20 -0.23 3.40
C VAL A 140 -20.46 0.53 2.99
N GLY A 141 -21.62 -0.08 3.24
CA GLY A 141 -22.95 0.54 3.20
C GLY A 141 -23.52 0.70 4.59
#